data_AF-A0A512BMU2-F1
#
_entry.id   AF-A0A512BMU2-F1
#
_cell.length_a   1.000
_cell.length_b   1.000
_cell.length_c   1.000
_cell.angle_alpha   90.00
_cell.angle_beta   90.00
_cell.angle_gamma   90.00
#
_symmetry.space_group_name_H-M   'P 1'
#
loop_
_entity.id
_entity.type
_entity.pdbx_description
1 polymer ?
#
loop_
_entity_poly.entity_id
_entity_poly.type
_entity_poly.pdbx_seq_one_letter_code
_entity_poly.pdbx_strand_id
1 'polypeptide(L)'
;MSVEQPLAQRVGTPLQIVQACRTSVVQAAIPYGAVRVDAVSAGRLNRMRDGGLAAPIAVRVTYARAEASQVRQSQIVCRLDASGAVVDLQS
;
A
#
# COMPACT_ATOMS: atom_id res chain seq x y z
N MET A 1 2.74 -12.96 -21.81
CA MET A 1 2.02 -13.05 -20.52
C MET A 1 3.01 -12.67 -19.44
N SER A 2 3.00 -11.42 -18.97
CA SER A 2 3.92 -10.99 -17.91
C SER A 2 3.51 -11.68 -16.63
N VAL A 3 4.36 -12.60 -16.14
CA VAL A 3 4.15 -13.25 -14.84
C VAL A 3 4.29 -12.17 -13.80
N GLU A 4 3.15 -11.66 -13.37
CA GLU A 4 3.03 -10.68 -12.32
C GLU A 4 3.59 -11.30 -11.04
N GLN A 5 4.85 -11.02 -10.68
CA GLN A 5 5.43 -11.61 -9.48
C GLN A 5 4.55 -11.21 -8.28
N PRO A 6 3.98 -12.17 -7.54
CA PRO A 6 3.11 -11.88 -6.42
C PRO A 6 3.88 -11.09 -5.36
N LEU A 7 3.21 -10.13 -4.73
CA LEU A 7 3.82 -9.39 -3.64
C LEU A 7 4.21 -10.38 -2.52
N ALA A 8 5.47 -10.34 -2.08
CA ALA A 8 5.94 -11.17 -0.99
C ALA A 8 5.32 -10.71 0.34
N GLN A 9 4.25 -11.39 0.77
CA GLN A 9 3.60 -11.08 2.04
C GLN A 9 4.51 -11.44 3.21
N ARG A 10 4.77 -10.46 4.09
CA ARG A 10 5.53 -10.64 5.33
C ARG A 10 4.59 -10.51 6.51
N VAL A 11 4.66 -11.43 7.46
CA VAL A 11 3.85 -11.38 8.68
C VAL A 11 4.29 -10.18 9.53
N GLY A 12 3.32 -9.39 10.00
CA GLY A 12 3.61 -8.33 10.97
C GLY A 12 2.65 -7.14 10.97
N THR A 13 1.96 -6.86 9.87
CA THR A 13 0.90 -5.85 9.82
C THR A 13 -0.47 -6.54 9.76
N PRO A 14 -1.42 -6.21 10.66
CA PRO A 14 -2.78 -6.73 10.63
C PRO A 14 -3.49 -6.48 9.29
N LEU A 15 -4.31 -7.42 8.83
CA LEU A 15 -5.01 -7.32 7.55
C LEU A 15 -5.89 -6.07 7.44
N GLN A 16 -6.56 -5.69 8.54
CA GLN A 16 -7.41 -4.49 8.60
C GLN A 16 -6.60 -3.21 8.30
N ILE A 17 -5.37 -3.13 8.82
CA ILE A 17 -4.45 -2.01 8.56
C ILE A 17 -3.97 -2.04 7.11
N VAL A 18 -3.61 -3.22 6.59
CA VAL A 18 -3.23 -3.36 5.17
C VAL A 18 -4.37 -2.91 4.25
N GLN A 19 -5.63 -3.24 4.58
CA GLN A 19 -6.81 -2.82 3.84
C GLN A 19 -7.05 -1.30 3.92
N ALA A 20 -6.94 -0.69 5.10
CA ALA A 20 -7.05 0.76 5.26
C ALA A 20 -5.99 1.49 4.40
N CYS A 21 -4.74 1.05 4.48
CA CYS A 21 -3.65 1.59 3.67
C CYS A 21 -3.86 1.37 2.18
N ARG A 22 -4.38 0.21 1.76
CA ARG A 22 -4.76 -0.06 0.37
C ARG A 22 -5.79 0.95 -0.13
N THR A 23 -6.82 1.25 0.66
CA THR A 23 -7.86 2.23 0.30
C THR A 23 -7.24 3.61 0.08
N SER A 24 -6.36 4.06 0.97
CA SER A 24 -5.67 5.34 0.81
C SER A 24 -4.76 5.37 -0.43
N VAL A 25 -4.06 4.28 -0.72
CA VAL A 25 -3.24 4.16 -1.94
C VAL A 25 -4.12 4.21 -3.18
N VAL A 26 -5.29 3.55 -3.17
CA VAL A 26 -6.26 3.65 -4.27
C VAL A 26 -6.67 5.10 -4.49
N GLN A 27 -7.08 5.82 -3.43
CA GLN A 27 -7.49 7.23 -3.55
C GLN A 27 -6.35 8.11 -4.10
N ALA A 28 -5.13 7.90 -3.64
CA ALA A 28 -3.95 8.61 -4.13
C ALA A 28 -3.59 8.25 -5.57
N ALA A 29 -3.86 7.02 -6.02
CA ALA A 29 -3.44 6.51 -7.32
C ALA A 29 -4.49 6.71 -8.45
N ILE A 30 -5.78 6.87 -8.11
CA ILE A 30 -6.86 7.21 -9.04
C ILE A 30 -6.50 8.39 -9.97
N PRO A 31 -6.04 9.57 -9.48
CA PRO A 31 -5.73 10.70 -10.34
C PRO A 31 -4.60 10.43 -11.35
N TYR A 32 -3.78 9.41 -11.11
CA TYR A 32 -2.69 8.99 -12.01
C TYR A 32 -3.11 7.90 -13.03
N GLY A 33 -4.38 7.49 -13.01
CA GLY A 33 -4.94 6.48 -13.91
C GLY A 33 -4.77 5.04 -13.43
N ALA A 34 -4.70 4.81 -12.11
CA ALA A 34 -4.64 3.47 -11.55
C ALA A 34 -5.95 2.71 -11.78
N VAL A 35 -5.84 1.47 -12.29
CA VAL A 35 -6.98 0.56 -12.55
C VAL A 35 -6.99 -0.64 -11.61
N ARG A 36 -5.84 -0.98 -11.00
CA ARG A 36 -5.75 -2.02 -9.96
C ARG A 36 -4.71 -1.61 -8.93
N VAL A 37 -5.04 -1.83 -7.66
CA VAL A 37 -4.11 -1.69 -6.55
C VAL A 37 -4.19 -2.94 -5.69
N ASP A 38 -3.05 -3.61 -5.52
CA ASP A 38 -2.86 -4.70 -4.57
C ASP A 38 -1.91 -4.22 -3.47
N ALA A 39 -2.17 -4.63 -2.24
CA ALA A 39 -1.35 -4.29 -1.09
C ALA A 39 -1.22 -5.49 -0.16
N VAL A 40 0.00 -5.73 0.34
CA VAL A 40 0.28 -6.75 1.35
C VAL A 40 1.17 -6.19 2.44
N SER A 41 1.17 -6.83 3.61
CA SER A 41 2.12 -6.49 4.67
C SER A 41 3.56 -6.73 4.20
N ALA A 42 4.44 -5.75 4.43
CA ALA A 42 5.87 -5.82 4.13
C ALA A 42 6.74 -5.89 5.40
N GLY A 43 6.14 -6.05 6.57
CA GLY A 43 6.86 -6.20 7.82
C GLY A 43 5.99 -5.99 9.04
N ARG A 44 6.67 -5.83 10.19
CA ARG A 44 6.01 -5.57 11.47
C ARG A 44 5.53 -4.13 11.56
N LEU A 45 4.33 -3.98 12.09
CA LEU A 45 3.76 -2.72 12.51
C LEU A 45 4.60 -2.10 13.63
N ASN A 46 5.01 -0.84 13.47
CA ASN A 46 5.75 -0.10 14.47
C ASN A 46 4.86 0.96 15.13
N ARG A 47 4.92 1.11 16.46
CA ARG A 47 4.26 2.22 17.14
C ARG A 47 5.14 3.46 17.09
N MET A 48 4.56 4.59 16.77
CA MET A 48 5.21 5.89 16.74
C MET A 48 5.12 6.59 18.10
N ARG A 49 5.98 7.58 18.34
CA ARG A 49 6.05 8.29 19.64
C ARG A 49 4.82 9.13 19.95
N ASP A 50 4.09 9.55 18.92
CA ASP A 50 2.85 10.31 18.97
C ASP A 50 1.60 9.43 19.20
N GLY A 51 1.78 8.12 19.41
CA GLY A 51 0.68 7.16 19.56
C GLY A 51 0.14 6.62 18.24
N GLY A 52 0.66 7.08 17.11
CA GLY A 52 0.34 6.55 15.78
C GLY A 52 0.99 5.18 15.51
N LEU A 53 0.67 4.64 14.34
CA LEU A 53 1.20 3.38 13.84
C LEU A 53 1.87 3.59 12.48
N ALA A 54 3.03 2.96 12.29
CA ALA A 54 3.74 2.90 11.02
C ALA A 54 3.72 1.46 10.51
N ALA A 55 2.94 1.24 9.45
CA ALA A 55 2.71 -0.04 8.82
C ALA A 55 3.50 -0.15 7.50
N PRO A 56 4.63 -0.89 7.46
CA PRO A 56 5.30 -1.16 6.20
C PRO A 56 4.46 -2.11 5.35
N ILE A 57 4.06 -1.66 4.16
CA ILE A 57 3.29 -2.45 3.19
C ILE A 57 3.97 -2.44 1.82
N ALA A 58 3.82 -3.53 1.07
CA ALA A 58 4.23 -3.60 -0.32
C ALA A 58 2.98 -3.39 -1.17
N VAL A 59 3.07 -2.46 -2.11
CA VAL A 59 1.96 -2.11 -3.00
C VAL A 59 2.34 -2.40 -4.43
N ARG A 60 1.33 -2.79 -5.19
CA ARG A 60 1.40 -2.99 -6.62
C ARG A 60 0.27 -2.21 -7.25
N VAL A 61 0.60 -1.28 -8.12
CA VAL A 61 -0.36 -0.45 -8.82
C VAL A 61 -0.25 -0.71 -10.31
N THR A 62 -1.37 -1.07 -10.93
CA THR A 62 -1.49 -1.19 -12.38
C THR A 62 -2.16 0.07 -12.90
N TYR A 63 -1.51 0.75 -13.84
CA TYR A 63 -2.00 1.94 -14.53
C TYR A 63 -2.45 1.58 -15.94
N ALA A 64 -3.59 2.12 -16.37
CA ALA A 64 -3.94 2.10 -17.78
C ALA A 64 -3.07 3.11 -18.54
N ARG A 65 -2.42 2.66 -19.61
CA ARG A 65 -1.80 3.52 -20.64
C ARG A 65 -2.37 3.10 -21.99
N ALA A 66 -2.28 4.00 -22.98
CA ALA A 66 -2.87 3.83 -24.31
C ALA A 66 -2.49 2.51 -25.00
N GLU A 67 -1.25 2.06 -24.82
CA GLU A 67 -0.69 0.90 -25.53
C GLU A 67 -0.59 -0.35 -24.65
N ALA A 68 -0.38 -0.18 -23.33
CA ALA A 68 -0.13 -1.28 -22.41
C ALA A 68 -0.44 -0.91 -20.95
N SER A 69 -0.81 -1.90 -20.14
CA SER A 69 -0.91 -1.72 -18.68
C SER A 69 0.49 -1.61 -18.06
N GLN A 70 0.75 -0.54 -17.32
CA GLN A 70 2.02 -0.37 -16.59
C GLN A 70 1.84 -0.81 -15.15
N VAL A 71 2.62 -1.78 -14.71
CA VAL A 71 2.65 -2.25 -13.32
C VAL A 71 3.81 -1.59 -12.60
N ARG A 72 3.53 -0.93 -11.47
CA ARG A 72 4.53 -0.37 -10.57
C ARG A 72 4.42 -1.04 -9.21
N GLN A 73 5.51 -1.65 -8.75
CA GLN A 73 5.62 -2.20 -7.42
C GLN A 73 6.54 -1.33 -6.56
N SER A 74 6.14 -1.04 -5.33
CA SER A 74 6.93 -0.27 -4.37
C SER A 74 6.58 -0.68 -2.94
N GLN A 75 7.56 -0.62 -2.05
CA GLN A 75 7.31 -0.73 -0.61
C GLN A 75 7.09 0.68 -0.05
N ILE A 76 6.05 0.87 0.73
CA ILE A 76 5.72 2.15 1.36
C ILE A 76 5.48 1.94 2.86
N VAL A 77 5.63 3.00 3.65
CA VAL A 77 5.25 3.04 5.05
C VAL A 77 3.95 3.83 5.15
N CYS A 78 2.89 3.13 5.52
CA CYS A 78 1.59 3.74 5.79
C CYS A 78 1.53 4.18 7.25
N ARG A 79 1.32 5.48 7.48
CA ARG A 79 1.15 6.02 8.82
C ARG A 79 -0.32 6.15 9.16
N LEU A 80 -0.67 5.68 10.35
CA LEU A 80 -1.99 5.79 10.92
C LEU A 80 -1.91 6.58 12.22
N ASP A 81 -2.93 7.37 12.51
CA ASP A 81 -3.08 8.02 13.81
C ASP A 81 -3.55 7.03 14.88
N ALA A 82 -3.72 7.53 16.12
CA ALA A 82 -4.20 6.74 17.25
C ALA A 82 -5.62 6.18 17.06
N SER A 83 -6.42 6.74 16.13
CA SER A 83 -7.76 6.24 15.78
C SER A 83 -7.71 5.11 14.73
N GLY A 84 -6.54 4.85 14.14
CA GLY A 84 -6.35 3.89 13.06
C GLY A 84 -6.70 4.47 11.68
N ALA A 85 -6.81 5.79 11.55
CA ALA A 85 -7.01 6.46 10.27
C ALA A 85 -5.66 6.70 9.58
N VAL A 86 -5.57 6.41 8.29
CA VAL A 86 -4.34 6.65 7.50
C VAL A 86 -4.16 8.14 7.30
N VAL A 87 -3.08 8.69 7.86
CA VAL A 87 -2.76 10.12 7.79
C VAL A 87 -1.67 10.43 6.77
N ASP A 88 -0.85 9.45 6.40
CA ASP A 88 0.24 9.66 5.45
C ASP A 88 0.73 8.35 4.80
N LEU A 89 1.21 8.46 3.56
CA LEU A 89 1.81 7.37 2.79
C LEU A 89 3.22 7.77 2.37
N GLN A 90 4.24 7.14 2.98
CA GLN A 90 5.64 7.42 2.64
C GLN A 90 6.19 6.34 1.71
N SER A 91 6.68 6.73 0.53
CA SER A 91 7.41 5.85 -0.40
C SER A 91 8.92 5.97 -0.25
#